data_AF-A0A627RZK4-F1
#
_entry.id   AF-A0A627RZK4-F1
#
_cell.length_a   1.000
_cell.length_b   1.000
_cell.length_c   1.000
_cell.angle_alpha   90.00
_cell.angle_beta   90.00
_cell.angle_gamma   90.00
#
_symmetry.space_group_name_H-M   'P 1'
#
loop_
_entity.id
_entity.type
_entity.pdbx_description
1 polymer ?
#
loop_
_entity_poly.entity_id
_entity_poly.type
_entity_poly.pdbx_seq_one_letter_code
_entity_poly.pdbx_strand_id
1 'polypeptide(L)' 'MPESKYRQQTIRAPRGTVLTAKSWLTEAPLRMLMNNLDPDVAENPHELVVYGGIGRAA' A
#
# COMPACT_ATOMS: atom_id res chain seq x y z
N MET A 1 -14.30 -16.24 13.27
CA MET A 1 -12.93 -16.43 12.74
C MET A 1 -12.51 -15.10 12.14
N PRO A 2 -11.35 -14.51 12.48
CA PRO A 2 -10.95 -13.28 11.79
C PRO A 2 -10.74 -13.61 10.31
N GLU A 3 -11.28 -12.76 9.44
CA GLU A 3 -11.03 -12.86 7.99
C GLU A 3 -9.53 -12.88 7.73
N SER A 4 -9.12 -13.71 6.77
CA SER A 4 -7.73 -13.77 6.32
C SER A 4 -7.30 -12.39 5.84
N LYS A 5 -6.27 -11.81 6.47
CA LYS A 5 -5.66 -10.55 6.02
C LYS A 5 -4.73 -10.73 4.82
N TYR A 6 -4.49 -11.97 4.41
CA TYR A 6 -3.59 -12.30 3.33
C TYR A 6 -4.26 -12.09 1.96
N ARG A 7 -3.61 -11.31 1.09
CA ARG A 7 -4.01 -11.13 -0.32
C ARG A 7 -2.82 -11.30 -1.26
N GLN A 8 -2.92 -12.19 -2.24
CA GLN A 8 -1.92 -12.41 -3.31
C GLN A 8 -1.92 -11.31 -4.38
N GLN A 9 -2.00 -10.05 -3.96
CA GLN A 9 -1.98 -8.90 -4.86
C GLN A 9 -0.66 -8.15 -4.68
N THR A 10 -0.04 -7.78 -5.80
CA THR A 10 1.10 -6.84 -5.80
C THR A 10 0.55 -5.43 -5.87
N ILE A 11 0.82 -4.61 -4.85
CA ILE A 11 0.40 -3.21 -4.80
C ILE A 11 1.62 -2.35 -5.14
N ARG A 12 1.46 -1.37 -6.02
CA ARG A 12 2.50 -0.37 -6.33
C ARG A 12 1.87 0.99 -6.54
N ALA A 13 2.53 2.04 -6.08
CA ALA A 13 2.03 3.40 -6.25
C ALA A 13 2.02 3.82 -7.74
N PRO A 14 0.91 4.40 -8.25
CA PRO A 14 0.86 5.03 -9.57
C PRO A 14 1.98 6.07 -9.75
N ARG A 15 2.57 6.10 -10.95
CA ARG A 15 3.67 7.01 -11.31
C ARG A 15 3.23 8.02 -12.37
N GLY A 16 3.99 9.09 -12.52
CA GLY A 16 3.69 10.18 -13.47
C GLY A 16 2.63 11.15 -12.95
N THR A 17 2.11 12.00 -13.84
CA THR A 17 1.23 13.14 -13.51
C THR A 17 -0.26 12.86 -13.68
N VAL A 18 -0.63 11.67 -14.15
CA VAL A 18 -2.03 11.24 -14.30
C VAL A 18 -2.61 10.90 -12.93
N LEU A 19 -3.79 11.45 -12.62
CA LEU A 19 -4.47 11.24 -11.35
C LEU A 19 -5.41 10.02 -11.41
N THR A 20 -5.44 9.25 -10.32
CA THR A 20 -6.45 8.20 -10.09
C THR A 20 -7.60 8.75 -9.24
N ALA A 21 -7.27 9.59 -8.25
CA ALA A 21 -8.20 10.38 -7.46
C ALA A 21 -8.61 11.68 -8.17
N LYS A 22 -9.51 12.46 -7.55
CA LYS A 22 -10.05 13.70 -8.15
C LYS A 22 -9.14 14.92 -7.96
N SER A 23 -8.14 14.85 -7.10
CA SER A 23 -7.24 15.96 -6.80
C SER A 23 -5.90 15.46 -6.24
N TRP A 24 -4.85 16.27 -6.35
CA TRP A 24 -3.55 15.94 -5.77
C TRP A 24 -3.58 15.73 -4.26
N LEU A 25 -4.41 16.49 -3.55
CA LEU A 25 -4.56 16.36 -2.09
C LEU A 25 -5.12 14.99 -1.68
N THR A 26 -5.87 14.33 -2.57
CA THR A 26 -6.41 12.98 -2.34
C THR A 26 -5.56 11.89 -3.00
N GLU A 27 -4.87 12.20 -4.09
CA GLU A 27 -3.92 11.30 -4.76
C GLU A 27 -2.65 11.07 -3.94
N ALA A 28 -2.10 12.12 -3.31
CA ALA A 28 -0.87 12.02 -2.53
C ALA A 28 -0.94 10.99 -1.39
N PRO A 29 -1.95 11.01 -0.47
CA PRO A 29 -2.06 9.98 0.56
C PRO A 29 -2.35 8.60 -0.02
N LEU A 30 -3.08 8.49 -1.14
CA LEU A 30 -3.31 7.22 -1.82
C LEU A 30 -2.00 6.60 -2.31
N ARG A 31 -1.16 7.40 -2.99
CA ARG A 31 0.16 6.94 -3.46
C ARG A 31 1.07 6.56 -2.32
N MET A 32 1.08 7.34 -1.23
CA MET A 32 1.88 7.02 -0.04
C MET A 32 1.44 5.71 0.61
N LEU A 33 0.13 5.48 0.74
CA LEU A 33 -0.41 4.22 1.25
C LEU A 33 0.00 3.02 0.37
N MET A 34 -0.13 3.16 -0.96
CA MET A 34 0.27 2.11 -1.89
C MET A 34 1.79 1.88 -1.89
N ASN A 35 2.58 2.94 -1.71
CA ASN A 35 4.04 2.86 -1.62
C ASN A 35 4.49 2.09 -0.37
N ASN A 36 3.79 2.25 0.76
CA ASN A 36 4.07 1.45 1.96
C ASN A 36 3.83 -0.06 1.75
N LEU A 37 3.07 -0.46 0.72
CA LEU A 37 2.76 -1.85 0.39
C LEU A 37 3.48 -2.33 -0.89
N ASP A 38 4.41 -1.53 -1.42
CA ASP A 38 5.24 -1.93 -2.56
C ASP A 38 6.18 -3.06 -2.13
N PRO A 39 6.31 -4.17 -2.88
CA PRO A 39 7.23 -5.27 -2.54
C PRO A 39 8.69 -4.84 -2.37
N ASP A 40 9.09 -3.74 -3.01
CA ASP A 40 10.44 -3.19 -2.89
C ASP A 40 10.62 -2.31 -1.62
N VAL A 41 9.54 -2.05 -0.88
CA VAL A 41 9.50 -1.19 0.33
C VAL A 41 9.07 -1.99 1.57
N ALA A 42 8.05 -2.83 1.45
CA ALA A 42 7.41 -3.55 2.54
C ALA A 42 8.10 -4.90 2.84
N GLU A 43 8.27 -5.24 4.11
CA GLU A 43 8.80 -6.54 4.55
C GLU A 43 7.84 -7.70 4.20
N ASN A 44 6.52 -7.53 4.37
CA ASN A 44 5.51 -8.52 3.98
C ASN A 44 4.20 -7.84 3.52
N PRO A 45 4.15 -7.36 2.26
CA PRO A 45 3.02 -6.57 1.74
C PRO A 45 1.71 -7.35 1.67
N HIS A 46 1.77 -8.67 1.48
CA HIS A 46 0.57 -9.53 1.36
C HIS A 46 -0.21 -9.64 2.67
N GLU A 47 0.45 -9.40 3.81
CA GLU A 47 -0.17 -9.30 5.14
C GLU A 47 -0.31 -7.85 5.64
N LEU A 48 -0.13 -6.89 4.72
CA LEU A 48 -0.16 -5.45 4.98
C LEU A 48 0.95 -4.95 5.91
N VAL A 49 2.00 -5.74 6.13
CA VAL A 49 3.13 -5.41 7.02
C VAL A 49 4.19 -4.64 6.25
N VAL A 50 4.52 -3.45 6.75
CA VAL A 50 5.52 -2.54 6.16
C VAL A 50 6.89 -2.82 6.77
N TYR A 51 7.02 -2.73 8.09
CA TYR A 51 8.26 -3.04 8.81
C TYR A 51 8.01 -3.35 10.30
N GLY A 52 9.04 -3.84 10.99
CA GLY A 52 9.00 -4.03 12.45
C GLY A 52 8.14 -5.21 12.90
N GLY A 53 8.09 -6.27 12.09
CA GLY A 53 7.39 -7.52 12.36
C GLY A 53 5.86 -7.45 12.17
N ILE A 54 5.18 -6.51 12.85
CA ILE A 54 3.71 -6.35 12.77
C ILE A 54 3.25 -4.91 12.46
N GLY A 55 4.15 -4.00 12.14
CA GLY A 55 3.80 -2.63 11.76
C GLY A 55 3.04 -2.63 10.43
N ARG A 56 1.72 -2.44 10.49
CA ARG A 56 0.83 -2.54 9.32
C ARG A 56 0.42 -1.19 8.77
N ALA A 57 0.21 -1.13 7.46
CA ALA A 57 -0.33 0.05 6.79
C ALA A 57 -1.85 0.23 7.02
N ALA A 58 -2.58 -0.86 7.28
CA ALA A 58 -4.02 -0.90 7.56
C ALA A 58 -4.44 -2.19 8.30
#